data_AF-A0A4Y2N1X2-F1
#
_entry.id   AF-A0A4Y2N1X2-F1
#
_cell.length_a   1.000
_cell.length_b   1.000
_cell.length_c   1.000
_cell.angle_alpha   90.00
_cell.angle_beta   90.00
_cell.angle_gamma   90.00
#
_symmetry.space_group_name_H-M   'P 1'
#
loop_
_entity.id
_entity.type
_entity.pdbx_description
1 polymer ?
#
loop_
_entity_poly.entity_id
_entity_poly.type
_entity_poly.pdbx_seq_one_letter_code
_entity_poly.pdbx_strand_id
1 'polypeptide(L)'
;MISVTNSVRLNATKICESLGINTASYDTVKVWFRKFKAGNFDIEDEPRSGHPIEVDCEQFKQIIEQDRNVSTRTIALELDVCHKSIVNALKRINVMFKFNCWVPHELTA
;
A
#
# COMPACT_ATOMS: atom_id res chain seq x y z
N MET A 1 38.52 1.19 -4.68
CA MET A 1 37.28 0.67 -5.32
C MET A 1 37.34 -0.83 -5.64
N ILE A 2 38.48 -1.38 -6.08
CA ILE A 2 38.62 -2.78 -6.55
C ILE A 2 38.39 -3.83 -5.44
N SER A 3 38.80 -3.56 -4.20
CA SER A 3 38.65 -4.53 -3.10
C SER A 3 37.21 -4.76 -2.67
N VAL A 4 36.34 -3.74 -2.78
CA VAL A 4 34.93 -3.84 -2.40
C VAL A 4 34.15 -4.66 -3.44
N THR A 5 34.43 -4.45 -4.73
CA THR A 5 33.82 -5.24 -5.81
C THR A 5 34.21 -6.72 -5.74
N ASN A 6 35.45 -7.03 -5.35
CA ASN A 6 35.89 -8.41 -5.13
C ASN A 6 35.16 -9.08 -3.96
N SER A 7 34.94 -8.34 -2.87
CA SER A 7 34.19 -8.83 -1.70
C SER A 7 32.73 -9.12 -2.02
N VAL A 8 32.04 -8.23 -2.74
CA VAL A 8 30.64 -8.44 -3.15
C VAL A 8 30.51 -9.66 -4.07
N ARG A 9 31.44 -9.83 -5.02
CA ARG A 9 31.43 -10.95 -5.96
C ARG A 9 31.66 -12.29 -5.25
N LEU A 10 32.60 -12.34 -4.30
CA LEU A 10 32.86 -13.52 -3.48
C LEU A 10 31.66 -13.90 -2.60
N ASN A 11 30.93 -12.92 -2.08
CA ASN A 11 29.74 -13.18 -1.29
C ASN A 11 28.61 -13.75 -2.15
N ALA A 12 28.42 -13.22 -3.38
CA ALA A 12 27.42 -13.74 -4.30
C ALA A 12 27.69 -15.20 -4.72
N THR A 13 28.94 -15.56 -4.98
CA THR A 13 29.30 -16.94 -5.32
C THR A 13 29.06 -17.88 -4.15
N LYS A 14 29.47 -17.51 -2.93
CA LYS A 14 29.23 -18.31 -1.71
C LYS A 14 27.75 -18.55 -1.42
N ILE A 15 26.90 -17.56 -1.66
CA ILE A 15 25.45 -17.69 -1.50
C ILE A 15 24.89 -18.70 -2.52
N CYS A 16 25.28 -18.58 -3.79
CA CYS A 16 24.82 -19.50 -4.82
C CYS A 16 25.38 -20.93 -4.63
N GLU A 17 26.60 -21.08 -4.11
CA GLU A 17 27.18 -22.39 -3.79
C GLU A 17 26.45 -23.10 -2.64
N SER A 18 25.99 -22.35 -1.63
CA SER A 18 25.36 -22.92 -0.43
C SER A 18 23.85 -23.11 -0.55
N LEU A 19 23.15 -22.24 -1.31
CA LEU A 19 21.69 -22.23 -1.39
C LEU A 19 21.15 -22.61 -2.78
N GLY A 20 22.01 -22.83 -3.77
CA GLY A 20 21.63 -23.18 -5.13
C GLY A 20 22.04 -22.13 -6.17
N ILE A 21 22.34 -22.61 -7.38
CA ILE A 21 22.68 -21.77 -8.52
C ILE A 21 21.51 -20.82 -8.79
N ASN A 22 21.81 -19.53 -9.00
CA ASN A 22 20.85 -18.43 -9.23
C ASN A 22 20.00 -18.00 -8.02
N THR A 23 20.34 -18.40 -6.79
CA THR A 23 19.62 -17.94 -5.59
C THR A 23 19.70 -16.43 -5.37
N ALA A 24 20.84 -15.80 -5.68
CA ALA A 24 20.97 -14.34 -5.60
C ALA A 24 21.77 -13.80 -6.78
N SER A 25 21.28 -12.71 -7.37
CA SER A 25 22.03 -11.99 -8.40
C SER A 25 23.12 -11.13 -7.76
N TYR A 26 24.15 -10.79 -8.54
CA TYR A 26 25.19 -9.85 -8.11
C TYR A 26 24.61 -8.50 -7.68
N ASP A 27 23.58 -8.01 -8.38
CA ASP A 27 22.92 -6.74 -8.06
C ASP A 27 22.19 -6.80 -6.73
N THR A 28 21.50 -7.91 -6.43
CA THR A 28 20.87 -8.13 -5.13
C THR A 28 21.91 -8.09 -4.01
N VAL A 29 23.02 -8.84 -4.15
CA VAL A 29 24.08 -8.87 -3.13
C VAL A 29 24.75 -7.51 -2.96
N LYS A 30 24.90 -6.74 -4.04
CA LYS A 30 25.45 -5.38 -4.00
C LYS A 30 24.55 -4.40 -3.25
N VAL A 31 23.22 -4.49 -3.42
CA VAL A 31 22.24 -3.68 -2.68
C VAL A 31 22.29 -4.00 -1.20
N TRP A 32 22.21 -5.29 -0.84
CA TRP A 32 22.28 -5.74 0.56
C TRP A 32 23.60 -5.38 1.24
N PHE A 33 24.73 -5.55 0.54
CA PHE A 33 26.04 -5.16 1.08
C PHE A 33 26.13 -3.67 1.39
N ARG A 34 25.48 -2.81 0.59
CA ARG A 34 25.38 -1.37 0.86
C ARG A 34 24.48 -1.10 2.08
N LYS A 35 23.32 -1.78 2.17
CA LYS A 35 22.38 -1.65 3.30
C LYS A 35 23.09 -2.01 4.63
N PHE A 36 23.78 -3.15 4.66
CA PHE A 36 24.54 -3.58 5.83
C PHE A 36 25.73 -2.66 6.16
N LYS A 37 26.44 -2.14 5.16
CA LYS A 37 27.50 -1.14 5.40
C LYS A 37 26.98 0.16 5.98
N ALA A 38 25.73 0.53 5.69
CA ALA A 38 25.07 1.69 6.27
C ALA A 38 24.52 1.42 7.69
N GLY A 39 24.74 0.22 8.25
CA GLY A 39 24.26 -0.18 9.57
C GLY A 39 22.77 -0.56 9.60
N ASN A 40 22.12 -0.67 8.44
CA ASN A 40 20.75 -1.15 8.34
C ASN A 40 20.77 -2.67 8.15
N PHE A 41 20.35 -3.38 9.20
CA PHE A 41 20.27 -4.85 9.23
C PHE A 41 18.83 -5.37 9.12
N ASP A 42 17.87 -4.50 8.79
CA ASP A 42 16.49 -4.90 8.57
C ASP A 42 16.38 -5.78 7.31
N ILE A 43 15.84 -6.97 7.49
CA ILE A 43 15.70 -8.00 6.45
C ILE A 43 14.33 -7.89 5.77
N GLU A 44 13.37 -7.26 6.42
CA GLU A 44 12.02 -7.11 5.86
C GLU A 44 12.04 -6.21 4.61
N ASP A 45 11.12 -6.51 3.69
CA ASP A 45 10.89 -5.68 2.51
C ASP A 45 10.42 -4.30 2.98
N GLU A 46 11.14 -3.25 2.60
CA GLU A 46 10.64 -1.89 2.79
C GLU A 46 9.30 -1.72 2.05
N PRO A 47 8.39 -0.87 2.55
CA PRO A 47 7.13 -0.58 1.88
C PRO A 47 7.38 -0.26 0.41
N ARG A 48 6.88 -1.12 -0.49
CA ARG A 48 7.09 -0.92 -1.92
C ARG A 48 6.45 0.39 -2.33
N SER A 49 7.18 1.17 -3.13
CA SER A 49 6.60 2.29 -3.85
C SER A 49 5.59 1.75 -4.88
N GLY A 50 4.33 1.64 -4.48
CA GLY A 50 3.18 1.51 -5.37
C GLY A 50 2.49 2.87 -5.50
N HIS A 51 1.52 3.00 -6.42
CA HIS A 51 0.69 4.20 -6.49
C HIS A 51 -0.44 4.11 -5.45
N PRO A 52 -0.38 4.84 -4.32
CA PRO A 52 -1.55 5.01 -3.50
C PRO A 52 -2.39 6.08 -4.19
N ILE A 53 -3.57 5.73 -4.70
CA ILE A 53 -4.58 6.75 -4.95
C ILE A 53 -5.03 7.20 -3.56
N GLU A 54 -4.34 8.20 -3.03
CA GLU A 54 -4.68 8.83 -1.77
C GLU A 54 -5.96 9.62 -1.98
N VAL A 55 -7.08 8.94 -1.72
CA VAL A 55 -8.30 9.64 -1.33
C VAL A 55 -8.00 10.23 0.04
N ASP A 56 -8.07 11.55 0.17
CA ASP A 56 -7.98 12.22 1.47
C ASP A 56 -9.09 11.68 2.38
N CYS A 57 -8.68 10.89 3.37
CA CYS A 57 -9.61 10.23 4.29
C CYS A 57 -10.45 11.24 5.08
N GLU A 58 -9.96 12.46 5.32
CA GLU A 58 -10.69 13.47 6.09
C GLU A 58 -11.78 14.15 5.24
N GLN A 59 -11.45 14.53 3.99
CA GLN A 59 -12.48 15.01 3.04
C GLN A 59 -13.54 13.94 2.78
N PHE A 60 -13.11 12.68 2.62
CA PHE A 60 -14.02 11.58 2.38
C PHE A 60 -14.95 11.30 3.57
N LYS A 61 -14.46 11.42 4.81
CA LYS A 61 -15.30 11.35 6.01
C LYS A 61 -16.34 12.46 6.06
N GLN A 62 -15.97 13.70 5.74
CA GLN A 62 -16.90 14.83 5.72
C GLN A 62 -18.06 14.61 4.75
N ILE A 63 -17.78 14.08 3.54
CA ILE A 63 -18.81 13.77 2.55
C ILE A 63 -19.80 12.71 3.09
N ILE A 64 -19.29 11.67 3.75
CA ILE A 64 -20.12 10.60 4.35
C ILE A 64 -20.95 11.12 5.53
N GLU A 65 -20.37 12.01 6.35
CA GLU A 65 -21.06 12.60 7.50
C GLU A 65 -22.17 13.56 7.07
N GLN A 66 -21.95 14.30 5.98
CA GLN A 66 -22.93 15.24 5.43
C GLN A 66 -24.13 14.52 4.82
N ASP A 67 -23.90 13.45 4.04
CA ASP A 67 -24.97 12.60 3.53
C ASP A 67 -24.53 11.13 3.45
N ARG A 68 -25.11 10.31 4.33
CA ARG A 68 -24.86 8.86 4.40
C ARG A 68 -25.46 8.06 3.24
N ASN A 69 -26.36 8.66 2.45
CA ASN A 69 -27.05 7.99 1.36
C ASN A 69 -26.37 8.21 -0.01
N VAL A 70 -25.26 8.97 -0.07
CA VAL A 70 -24.55 9.23 -1.33
C VAL A 70 -23.95 7.95 -1.91
N SER A 71 -24.10 7.78 -3.23
CA SER A 71 -23.53 6.62 -3.91
C SER A 71 -22.01 6.75 -4.06
N THR A 72 -21.30 5.62 -3.92
CA THR A 72 -19.84 5.55 -4.18
C THR A 72 -19.44 6.03 -5.58
N ARG A 73 -20.33 5.97 -6.58
CA ARG A 73 -20.08 6.50 -7.93
C ARG A 73 -20.16 8.02 -7.97
N THR A 74 -21.09 8.61 -7.24
CA THR A 74 -21.24 10.07 -7.14
C THR A 74 -19.99 10.68 -6.50
N ILE A 75 -19.53 10.09 -5.38
CA ILE A 75 -18.32 10.56 -4.68
C ILE A 75 -17.07 10.40 -5.57
N ALA A 76 -16.99 9.32 -6.34
CA ALA A 76 -15.89 9.13 -7.29
C ALA A 76 -15.84 10.22 -8.37
N LEU A 77 -17.00 10.67 -8.86
CA LEU A 77 -17.09 11.76 -9.83
C LEU A 77 -16.76 13.11 -9.20
N GLU A 78 -17.23 13.37 -7.98
CA GLU A 78 -16.97 14.63 -7.25
C GLU A 78 -15.49 14.80 -6.89
N LEU A 79 -14.83 13.71 -6.50
CA LEU A 79 -13.42 13.72 -6.11
C LEU A 79 -12.46 13.45 -7.30
N ASP A 80 -12.98 13.23 -8.51
CA ASP A 80 -12.22 12.84 -9.70
C ASP A 80 -11.25 11.66 -9.45
N VAL A 81 -11.74 10.65 -8.72
CA VAL A 81 -10.98 9.43 -8.39
C VAL A 81 -11.67 8.20 -8.94
N CYS A 82 -10.90 7.14 -9.18
CA CYS A 82 -11.51 5.91 -9.65
C CYS A 82 -12.41 5.29 -8.56
N HIS A 83 -13.54 4.70 -8.98
CA HIS A 83 -14.51 4.07 -8.08
C HIS A 83 -13.87 3.04 -7.13
N LYS A 84 -12.86 2.30 -7.61
CA LYS A 84 -12.12 1.32 -6.80
C LYS A 84 -11.41 1.97 -5.60
N SER A 85 -10.91 3.20 -5.75
CA SER A 85 -10.27 3.94 -4.67
C SER A 85 -11.26 4.32 -3.57
N ILE A 86 -12.47 4.76 -3.95
CA ILE A 86 -13.55 5.03 -3.00
C ILE A 86 -13.95 3.78 -2.22
N VAL A 87 -14.11 2.65 -2.91
CA VAL A 87 -14.43 1.36 -2.25
C VAL A 87 -13.32 0.93 -1.29
N ASN A 88 -12.06 1.13 -1.65
CA ASN A 88 -10.94 0.85 -0.76
C ASN A 88 -10.88 1.81 0.43
N ALA A 89 -11.19 3.09 0.24
CA ALA A 89 -11.25 4.10 1.30
C ALA A 89 -12.34 3.77 2.33
N LEU A 90 -13.54 3.35 1.88
CA LEU A 90 -14.61 2.88 2.78
C LEU A 90 -14.16 1.73 3.67
N LYS A 91 -13.44 0.75 3.10
CA LYS A 91 -12.88 -0.38 3.85
C LYS A 91 -11.85 0.08 4.90
N ARG A 92 -11.01 1.06 4.56
CA ARG A 92 -10.01 1.62 5.48
C ARG A 92 -10.65 2.35 6.67
N ILE A 93 -11.75 3.06 6.43
CA ILE A 93 -12.47 3.84 7.46
C ILE A 93 -13.52 2.98 8.19
N ASN A 94 -13.64 1.70 7.81
CA ASN A 94 -14.58 0.73 8.39
C ASN A 94 -16.05 1.20 8.36
N VAL A 95 -16.43 1.92 7.30
CA VAL A 95 -17.81 2.34 7.06
C VAL A 95 -18.46 1.39 6.07
N MET A 96 -19.64 0.90 6.43
CA MET A 96 -20.43 0.04 5.59
C MET A 96 -21.80 0.68 5.33
N PHE A 97 -22.23 0.67 4.08
CA PHE A 97 -23.57 1.11 3.71
C PHE A 97 -24.60 0.15 4.29
N LYS A 98 -25.57 0.66 5.04
CA LYS A 98 -26.70 -0.09 5.55
C LYS A 98 -27.97 0.51 4.98
N PHE A 99 -28.83 -0.31 4.40
CA PHE A 99 -30.12 0.14 3.91
C PHE A 99 -30.94 0.73 5.06
N ASN A 100 -31.60 1.87 4.80
CA ASN A 100 -32.49 2.49 5.76
C ASN A 100 -33.62 1.52 6.11
N CYS A 101 -34.00 1.48 7.40
CA CYS A 101 -35.14 0.70 7.83
C CYS A 101 -36.43 1.32 7.28
N TRP A 102 -37.35 0.46 6.87
CA TRP A 102 -38.67 0.90 6.43
C TRP A 102 -39.43 1.51 7.63
N VAL A 103 -39.91 2.74 7.48
CA VAL A 103 -40.70 3.44 8.51
C VAL A 103 -42.18 3.39 8.08
N PRO A 104 -43.08 2.74 8.86
CA PRO A 104 -44.44 2.45 8.40
C PRO A 104 -45.39 3.64 8.22
N HIS A 105 -45.10 4.82 8.75
CA HIS A 105 -45.96 5.99 8.61
C HIS A 105 -45.24 7.25 9.05
N GLU A 106 -45.38 8.35 8.30
CA GLU A 106 -44.92 9.66 8.76
C GLU A 106 -45.94 10.21 9.76
N LEU A 107 -45.56 10.33 11.03
CA LEU A 107 -46.38 11.01 12.02
C LEU A 107 -46.37 12.51 11.71
N THR A 108 -47.44 13.00 11.09
CA THR A 108 -47.68 14.43 10.92
C THR A 108 -48.09 15.01 12.27
N ALA A 109 -47.40 16.05 12.73
CA ALA A 109 -47.75 16.82 13.93
C ALA A 109 -48.80 17.89 13.60
#